data_AF-K5W7Z2-F1
#
_entry.id   AF-K5W7Z2-F1
#
_cell.length_a   1.000
_cell.length_b   1.000
_cell.length_c   1.000
_cell.angle_alpha   90.00
_cell.angle_beta   90.00
_cell.angle_gamma   90.00
#
_symmetry.space_group_name_H-M   'P 1'
#
loop_
_entity.id
_entity.type
_entity.pdbx_description
1 polymer ?
#
loop_
_entity_poly.entity_id
_entity_poly.type
_entity_poly.pdbx_seq_one_letter_code
_entity_poly.pdbx_strand_id
1 'polypeptide(L)'
;MCLQVSRLYCHLTKQAVIWKRLLRRTTLLLPPLPPEADHDLGNMKGSSAEHFFMRAYELDKAWREAHQQPPSAVWEFDAKGYVAEMVLLPGGRYLLASVSDRDKWQWMLVLYAVHDRGPAEPLVAYRTESRAQMLQAKFSAYRGARGIVVSYLVRRWRHADQDRHWA
;
A
#
# COMPACT_ATOMS: atom_id res chain seq x y z
N MET A 1 19.10 8.90 -11.96
CA MET A 1 20.07 9.95 -11.59
C MET A 1 21.31 9.81 -12.47
N CYS A 2 21.63 10.86 -13.22
CA CYS A 2 22.76 10.87 -14.16
C CYS A 2 23.80 11.79 -13.53
N LEU A 3 24.98 11.28 -13.17
CA LEU A 3 26.06 12.14 -12.69
C LEU A 3 26.38 13.13 -13.82
N GLN A 4 26.15 14.43 -13.59
CA GLN A 4 26.30 15.50 -14.58
C GLN A 4 27.78 15.74 -15.01
N VAL A 5 28.70 14.90 -14.56
CA VAL A 5 30.14 15.03 -14.78
C VAL A 5 30.57 14.50 -16.15
N SER A 6 29.99 13.38 -16.63
CA SER A 6 30.29 12.83 -17.96
C SER A 6 29.21 11.84 -18.42
N ARG A 7 28.97 11.79 -19.74
CA ARG A 7 28.06 10.82 -20.37
C ARG A 7 28.43 9.37 -20.04
N LEU A 8 29.72 9.09 -19.87
CA LEU A 8 30.23 7.76 -19.54
C LEU A 8 29.86 7.34 -18.12
N TYR A 9 30.04 8.23 -17.13
CA TYR A 9 29.59 7.99 -15.76
C TYR A 9 28.09 7.82 -15.66
N CYS A 10 27.32 8.57 -16.46
CA CYS A 10 25.88 8.39 -16.52
C CYS A 10 25.44 7.03 -17.09
N HIS A 11 26.20 6.46 -18.03
CA HIS A 11 25.93 5.10 -18.51
C HIS A 11 26.29 4.06 -17.46
N LEU A 12 27.41 4.25 -16.74
CA LEU A 12 27.79 3.37 -15.64
C LEU A 12 26.73 3.36 -14.54
N THR A 13 26.23 4.53 -14.11
CA THR A 13 25.20 4.59 -13.06
C THR A 13 23.85 4.02 -13.48
N LYS A 14 23.62 3.73 -14.76
CA LYS A 14 22.40 3.03 -15.22
C LYS A 14 22.53 1.51 -15.21
N GLN A 15 23.71 0.97 -14.89
CA GLN A 15 23.90 -0.48 -14.86
C GLN A 15 23.14 -1.12 -13.69
N ALA A 16 22.24 -2.05 -14.00
CA ALA A 16 21.42 -2.76 -13.02
C ALA A 16 22.26 -3.48 -11.95
N VAL A 17 23.44 -3.97 -12.31
CA VAL A 17 24.35 -4.69 -11.40
C VAL A 17 24.74 -3.83 -10.20
N ILE A 18 24.96 -2.53 -10.40
CA ILE A 18 25.37 -1.60 -9.33
C ILE A 18 24.24 -1.46 -8.31
N TRP A 19 23.04 -1.10 -8.77
CA TRP A 19 21.88 -0.91 -7.89
C TRP A 19 21.46 -2.19 -7.18
N LYS A 20 21.48 -3.34 -7.87
CA LYS A 20 21.21 -4.64 -7.24
C LYS A 20 22.23 -4.97 -6.15
N ARG A 21 23.51 -4.67 -6.36
CA ARG A 21 24.56 -4.85 -5.33
C ARG A 21 24.35 -3.91 -4.14
N LEU A 22 23.97 -2.66 -4.38
CA LEU A 22 23.65 -1.70 -3.33
C LEU A 22 22.44 -2.18 -2.50
N LEU A 23 21.36 -2.63 -3.15
CA LEU A 23 20.19 -3.19 -2.47
C LEU A 23 20.53 -4.43 -1.61
N ARG A 24 21.47 -5.28 -2.01
CA ARG A 24 21.89 -6.44 -1.20
C ARG A 24 22.71 -6.06 0.02
N ARG A 25 23.42 -4.93 -0.03
CA ARG A 25 24.36 -4.51 1.01
C ARG A 25 23.81 -3.40 1.90
N THR A 26 22.65 -2.85 1.56
CA THR A 26 22.06 -1.76 2.30
C THR A 26 21.54 -2.23 3.65
N THR A 27 21.73 -1.40 4.67
CA THR A 27 21.12 -1.56 6.00
C THR A 27 19.84 -0.74 6.14
N LEU A 28 19.41 -0.07 5.05
CA LEU A 28 18.18 0.71 5.02
C LEU A 28 16.96 -0.20 5.10
N LEU A 29 15.91 0.26 5.77
CA LEU A 29 14.62 -0.39 5.75
C LEU A 29 14.02 -0.25 4.35
N LEU A 30 13.93 -1.36 3.64
CA LEU A 30 13.36 -1.41 2.30
C LEU A 30 11.83 -1.43 2.40
N PRO A 31 11.11 -0.58 1.65
CA PRO A 31 9.66 -0.63 1.65
C PRO A 31 9.18 -1.98 1.14
N PRO A 32 8.07 -2.52 1.67
CA PRO A 32 7.57 -3.82 1.24
C PRO A 32 7.18 -3.74 -0.24
N LEU A 33 7.76 -4.62 -1.06
CA LEU A 33 7.48 -4.70 -2.49
C LEU A 33 6.24 -5.57 -2.76
N PRO A 34 5.46 -5.26 -3.81
CA PRO A 34 4.50 -6.20 -4.34
C PRO A 34 5.22 -7.51 -4.77
N PRO A 35 4.63 -8.69 -4.53
CA PRO A 35 5.18 -9.98 -4.91
C PRO A 35 4.99 -10.26 -6.42
N GLU A 36 5.35 -9.30 -7.27
CA GLU A 36 5.36 -9.49 -8.72
C GLU A 36 6.73 -10.01 -9.16
N ALA A 37 6.78 -10.79 -10.25
CA ALA A 37 8.02 -11.39 -10.75
C ALA A 37 9.10 -10.36 -11.09
N ASP A 38 8.70 -9.14 -11.43
CA ASP A 38 9.59 -8.00 -11.73
C ASP A 38 10.22 -7.39 -10.47
N HIS A 39 9.73 -7.73 -9.28
CA HIS A 39 10.22 -7.23 -7.99
C HIS A 39 11.15 -8.23 -7.28
N ASP A 40 11.35 -9.43 -7.84
CA ASP A 40 12.45 -10.30 -7.43
C ASP A 40 13.78 -9.68 -7.84
N LEU A 41 14.70 -9.56 -6.89
CA LEU A 41 15.99 -8.88 -7.12
C LEU A 41 16.79 -9.48 -8.30
N GLY A 42 16.62 -10.78 -8.57
CA GLY A 42 17.18 -11.45 -9.75
C GLY A 42 16.67 -10.86 -11.06
N ASN A 43 15.35 -10.65 -11.17
CA ASN A 43 14.65 -10.23 -12.38
C ASN A 43 14.41 -8.71 -12.47
N MET A 44 14.62 -7.99 -11.37
CA MET A 44 14.38 -6.55 -11.28
C MET A 44 15.18 -5.75 -12.32
N LYS A 45 14.52 -4.83 -13.03
CA LYS A 45 15.19 -3.91 -13.96
C LYS A 45 16.09 -2.94 -13.21
N GLY A 46 17.17 -2.47 -13.85
CA GLY A 46 18.10 -1.52 -13.23
C GLY A 46 17.44 -0.22 -12.76
N SER A 47 16.51 0.31 -13.56
CA SER A 47 15.72 1.50 -13.20
C SER A 47 14.80 1.26 -12.01
N SER A 48 14.18 0.08 -11.90
CA SER A 48 13.34 -0.27 -10.75
C SER A 48 14.17 -0.42 -9.48
N ALA A 49 15.35 -1.05 -9.58
CA ALA A 49 16.30 -1.19 -8.47
C ALA A 49 16.83 0.16 -7.99
N GLU A 50 17.16 1.05 -8.92
CA GLU A 50 17.54 2.43 -8.63
C GLU A 50 16.41 3.17 -7.91
N HIS A 51 15.21 3.16 -8.48
CA HIS A 51 14.06 3.87 -7.91
C HIS A 51 13.72 3.34 -6.50
N PHE A 52 13.77 2.03 -6.32
CA PHE A 52 13.50 1.40 -5.03
C PHE A 52 14.54 1.77 -3.97
N PHE A 53 15.82 1.73 -4.31
CA PHE A 53 16.90 2.16 -3.41
C PHE A 53 16.76 3.65 -3.05
N MET A 54 16.50 4.50 -4.04
CA MET A 54 16.31 5.94 -3.82
C MET A 54 15.13 6.23 -2.91
N ARG A 55 13.99 5.55 -3.08
CA ARG A 55 12.83 5.71 -2.21
C ARG A 55 13.12 5.26 -0.77
N ALA A 56 13.85 4.16 -0.58
CA ALA A 56 14.27 3.73 0.74
C ALA A 56 15.21 4.75 1.41
N TYR A 57 16.16 5.31 0.65
CA TYR A 57 17.07 6.34 1.13
C TYR A 57 16.36 7.65 1.46
N GLU A 58 15.48 8.13 0.60
CA GLU A 58 14.67 9.33 0.84
C GLU A 58 13.78 9.17 2.06
N LEU A 59 13.17 7.98 2.24
CA LEU A 59 12.36 7.67 3.42
C LEU A 59 13.21 7.67 4.70
N ASP A 60 14.37 6.99 4.71
CA ASP A 60 15.27 6.97 5.87
C ASP A 60 15.79 8.37 6.20
N LYS A 61 16.17 9.15 5.18
CA LYS A 61 16.57 10.54 5.33
C LYS A 61 15.43 11.38 5.94
N ALA A 62 14.25 11.33 5.34
CA ALA A 62 13.07 12.05 5.81
C ALA A 62 12.69 11.63 7.23
N TRP A 63 12.81 10.35 7.58
CA TRP A 63 12.51 9.85 8.92
C TRP A 63 13.49 10.35 9.97
N ARG A 64 14.78 10.42 9.64
CA ARG A 64 15.81 11.00 10.52
C ARG A 64 15.62 12.51 10.69
N GLU A 65 15.31 13.19 9.60
CA GLU A 65 15.08 14.65 9.55
C GLU A 65 13.71 15.06 10.12
N ALA A 66 12.74 14.13 10.24
CA ALA A 66 11.39 14.39 10.73
C ALA A 66 11.34 14.95 12.16
N HIS A 67 12.41 14.81 12.94
CA HIS A 67 12.54 15.47 14.25
C HIS A 67 12.66 16.99 14.14
N GLN A 68 13.04 17.53 12.98
CA GLN A 68 13.25 18.96 12.75
C GLN A 68 12.10 19.62 11.99
N GLN A 69 11.38 18.87 11.15
CA GLN A 69 10.18 19.34 10.47
C GLN A 69 9.18 18.17 10.31
N PRO A 70 7.89 18.35 10.66
CA PRO A 70 6.89 17.34 10.35
C PRO A 70 6.88 17.07 8.84
N PRO A 71 6.65 15.82 8.39
CA PRO A 71 6.63 15.49 6.98
C PRO A 71 5.70 16.46 6.23
N SER A 72 6.29 17.24 5.33
CA SER A 72 5.69 18.44 4.75
C SER A 72 4.54 18.17 3.77
N ALA A 73 4.19 16.91 3.54
CA ALA A 73 3.15 16.50 2.62
C ALA A 73 2.14 15.59 3.33
N VAL A 74 1.15 16.22 3.97
CA VAL A 74 -0.10 15.52 4.30
C VAL A 74 -0.84 15.31 2.99
N TRP A 75 -0.99 14.04 2.59
CA TRP A 75 -1.78 13.68 1.42
C TRP A 75 -3.21 13.38 1.87
N GLU A 76 -4.16 14.12 1.31
CA GLU A 76 -5.58 14.02 1.63
C GLU A 76 -6.39 13.79 0.36
N PHE A 77 -7.44 12.98 0.46
CA PHE A 77 -8.41 12.80 -0.61
C PHE A 77 -9.79 12.54 -0.01
N ASP A 78 -10.83 12.82 -0.79
CA ASP A 78 -12.22 12.63 -0.37
C ASP A 78 -12.69 11.20 -0.70
N ALA A 79 -12.90 10.39 0.35
CA ALA A 79 -13.40 9.03 0.23
C ALA A 79 -14.91 8.95 -0.07
N LYS A 80 -15.62 10.09 -0.13
CA LYS A 80 -17.07 10.22 -0.39
C LYS A 80 -17.96 9.49 0.63
N GLY A 81 -17.47 9.29 1.85
CA GLY A 81 -18.19 8.61 2.92
C GLY A 81 -17.44 8.62 4.23
N TYR A 82 -18.04 8.00 5.25
CA TYR A 82 -17.39 7.79 6.54
C TYR A 82 -16.41 6.62 6.45
N VAL A 83 -15.11 6.89 6.59
CA VAL A 83 -14.07 5.86 6.60
C VAL A 83 -13.91 5.33 8.01
N ALA A 84 -14.16 4.04 8.21
CA ALA A 84 -14.09 3.41 9.52
C ALA A 84 -12.76 2.68 9.77
N GLU A 85 -12.12 2.19 8.71
CA GLU A 85 -10.81 1.54 8.76
C GLU A 85 -10.19 1.57 7.35
N MET A 86 -8.87 1.65 7.27
CA MET A 86 -8.14 1.62 6.00
C MET A 86 -6.80 0.92 6.15
N VAL A 87 -6.34 0.31 5.06
CA VAL A 87 -5.04 -0.36 4.98
C VAL A 87 -4.39 -0.06 3.63
N LEU A 88 -3.14 0.39 3.67
CA LEU A 88 -2.32 0.60 2.48
C LEU A 88 -1.63 -0.72 2.11
N LEU A 89 -1.73 -1.11 0.85
CA LEU A 89 -1.06 -2.32 0.37
C LEU A 89 0.45 -2.10 0.18
N PRO A 90 1.25 -3.18 0.22
CA PRO A 90 2.67 -3.15 -0.13
C PRO A 90 2.93 -2.39 -1.44
N GLY A 91 3.97 -1.56 -1.47
CA GLY A 91 4.28 -0.69 -2.60
C GLY A 91 3.47 0.61 -2.67
N GLY A 92 2.47 0.82 -1.81
CA GLY A 92 1.78 2.10 -1.63
C GLY A 92 0.87 2.54 -2.77
N ARG A 93 0.65 1.69 -3.77
CA ARG A 93 -0.15 2.00 -4.97
C ARG A 93 -1.66 1.80 -4.79
N TYR A 94 -2.04 1.04 -3.77
CA TYR A 94 -3.43 0.72 -3.52
C TYR A 94 -3.76 0.93 -2.05
N LEU A 95 -4.91 1.53 -1.79
CA LEU A 95 -5.48 1.73 -0.47
C LEU A 95 -6.83 1.03 -0.43
N LEU A 96 -7.04 0.18 0.56
CA LEU A 96 -8.34 -0.44 0.79
C LEU A 96 -8.98 0.22 2.02
N ALA A 97 -10.23 0.63 1.91
CA ALA A 97 -10.96 1.24 3.01
C ALA A 97 -12.34 0.59 3.23
N SER A 98 -12.74 0.48 4.49
CA SER A 98 -14.13 0.23 4.89
C SER A 98 -14.84 1.58 4.99
N VAL A 99 -15.75 1.83 4.06
CA VAL A 99 -16.48 3.09 3.92
C VAL A 99 -17.97 2.86 4.19
N SER A 100 -18.62 3.82 4.81
CA SER A 100 -20.09 3.88 4.86
C SER A 100 -20.63 5.18 4.30
N ASP A 101 -21.92 5.19 4.00
CA ASP A 101 -22.68 6.43 3.90
C ASP A 101 -22.63 7.23 5.22
N ARG A 102 -23.12 8.48 5.17
CA ARG A 102 -23.12 9.39 6.33
C ARG A 102 -23.93 8.83 7.50
N ASP A 103 -25.01 8.10 7.20
CA ASP A 103 -25.92 7.52 8.19
C ASP A 103 -25.45 6.15 8.72
N LYS A 104 -24.35 5.61 8.18
CA LYS A 104 -23.73 4.33 8.54
C LYS A 104 -24.64 3.11 8.35
N TRP A 105 -25.57 3.19 7.39
CA TRP A 105 -26.51 2.13 7.04
C TRP A 105 -25.93 1.15 6.03
N GLN A 106 -25.14 1.65 5.08
CA GLN A 106 -24.55 0.83 4.03
C GLN A 106 -23.04 0.81 4.15
N TRP A 107 -22.48 -0.39 4.32
CA TRP A 107 -21.04 -0.61 4.42
C TRP A 107 -20.49 -1.19 3.13
N MET A 108 -19.32 -0.70 2.72
CA MET A 108 -18.61 -1.13 1.54
C MET A 108 -17.10 -1.19 1.81
N LEU A 109 -16.43 -2.15 1.20
CA LEU A 109 -14.99 -2.13 0.99
C LEU A 109 -14.71 -1.45 -0.34
N VAL A 110 -13.93 -0.38 -0.32
CA VAL A 110 -13.55 0.38 -1.53
C VAL A 110 -12.03 0.30 -1.71
N LEU A 111 -11.61 -0.18 -2.88
CA LEU A 111 -10.21 -0.20 -3.29
C LEU A 111 -9.92 1.05 -4.11
N TYR A 112 -8.94 1.83 -3.69
CA TYR A 112 -8.48 3.03 -4.38
C TYR A 112 -7.10 2.80 -5.01
N ALA A 113 -6.89 3.33 -6.21
CA ALA A 113 -5.56 3.57 -6.76
C ALA A 113 -4.99 4.87 -6.17
N VAL A 114 -3.77 4.80 -5.65
CA VAL A 114 -3.06 5.95 -5.08
C VAL A 114 -2.01 6.43 -6.08
N HIS A 115 -2.04 7.73 -6.39
CA HIS A 115 -1.12 8.37 -7.31
C HIS A 115 -0.23 9.38 -6.58
N ASP A 116 1.03 9.51 -7.01
CA ASP A 116 2.01 10.39 -6.36
C ASP A 116 1.62 11.89 -6.39
N ARG A 117 0.72 12.32 -7.29
CA ARG A 117 0.35 13.73 -7.51
C ARG A 117 -1.14 13.96 -7.73
N GLY A 118 -2.00 13.03 -7.31
CA GLY A 118 -3.44 13.10 -7.57
C GLY A 118 -4.28 12.57 -6.42
N PRO A 119 -5.60 12.81 -6.46
CA PRO A 119 -6.53 12.17 -5.54
C PRO A 119 -6.51 10.64 -5.74
N ALA A 120 -6.90 9.91 -4.72
CA ALA A 120 -7.09 8.47 -4.86
C ALA A 120 -8.32 8.19 -5.73
N GLU A 121 -8.19 7.28 -6.69
CA GLU A 121 -9.27 6.93 -7.61
C GLU A 121 -9.93 5.60 -7.18
N PRO A 122 -11.25 5.56 -6.93
CA PRO A 122 -11.94 4.32 -6.58
C PRO A 122 -11.98 3.38 -7.78
N LEU A 123 -11.41 2.18 -7.64
CA LEU A 123 -11.38 1.16 -8.68
C LEU A 123 -12.54 0.18 -8.56
N VAL A 124 -12.80 -0.30 -7.34
CA VAL A 124 -13.78 -1.35 -7.05
C VAL A 124 -14.42 -1.07 -5.71
N ALA A 125 -15.74 -1.28 -5.62
CA ALA A 125 -16.49 -1.28 -4.38
C ALA A 125 -17.19 -2.64 -4.18
N TYR A 126 -17.14 -3.16 -2.96
CA TYR A 126 -17.78 -4.41 -2.56
C TYR A 126 -18.62 -4.20 -1.31
N ARG A 127 -19.93 -4.45 -1.39
CA ARG A 127 -20.84 -4.24 -0.26
C ARG A 127 -20.62 -5.29 0.83
N THR A 128 -20.57 -4.85 2.08
CA THR A 128 -20.47 -5.71 3.26
C THR A 128 -21.73 -5.59 4.12
N GLU A 129 -22.01 -6.63 4.93
CA GLU A 129 -23.16 -6.63 5.84
C GLU A 129 -23.02 -5.58 6.95
N SER A 130 -21.80 -5.37 7.45
CA SER A 130 -21.48 -4.38 8.46
C SER A 130 -20.10 -3.79 8.23
N ARG A 131 -19.69 -2.87 9.13
CA ARG A 131 -18.31 -2.39 9.25
C ARG A 131 -17.32 -3.55 9.22
N ALA A 132 -16.38 -3.49 8.29
CA ALA A 132 -15.22 -4.38 8.30
C ALA A 132 -14.22 -3.88 9.36
N GLN A 133 -13.81 -4.79 10.24
CA GLN A 133 -12.84 -4.52 11.31
C GLN A 133 -11.56 -5.34 11.08
N MET A 134 -10.43 -4.85 11.59
CA MET A 134 -9.12 -5.53 11.48
C MET A 134 -8.81 -5.87 10.02
N LEU A 135 -8.97 -4.85 9.17
CA LEU A 135 -8.83 -4.95 7.73
C LEU A 135 -7.37 -5.26 7.38
N GLN A 136 -7.15 -6.39 6.71
CA GLN A 136 -5.85 -6.77 6.17
C GLN A 136 -5.99 -7.01 4.68
N ALA A 137 -5.02 -6.50 3.92
CA ALA A 137 -4.94 -6.71 2.49
C ALA A 137 -3.50 -7.04 2.09
N LYS A 138 -3.34 -8.04 1.23
CA LYS A 138 -2.04 -8.40 0.68
C LYS A 138 -2.19 -8.93 -0.74
N PHE A 139 -1.15 -8.74 -1.54
CA PHE A 139 -1.03 -9.45 -2.80
C PHE A 139 -0.74 -10.93 -2.53
N SER A 140 -1.58 -11.81 -3.05
CA SER A 140 -1.42 -13.25 -2.88
C SER A 140 -2.07 -13.99 -4.05
N ALA A 141 -1.68 -15.24 -4.25
CA ALA A 141 -2.44 -16.14 -5.10
C ALA A 141 -3.59 -16.76 -4.29
N TYR A 142 -4.79 -16.78 -4.86
CA TYR A 142 -5.94 -17.52 -4.35
C TYR A 142 -6.53 -18.37 -5.48
N ARG A 143 -6.60 -19.69 -5.28
CA ARG A 143 -7.08 -20.66 -6.28
C ARG A 143 -6.38 -20.51 -7.65
N GLY A 144 -5.08 -20.27 -7.65
CA GLY A 144 -4.26 -20.14 -8.88
C GLY A 144 -4.29 -18.77 -9.54
N ALA A 145 -5.20 -17.86 -9.14
CA ALA A 145 -5.22 -16.49 -9.63
C ALA A 145 -4.45 -15.56 -8.68
N ARG A 146 -3.57 -14.71 -9.23
CA ARG A 146 -2.90 -13.65 -8.46
C ARG A 146 -3.83 -12.45 -8.33
N GLY A 147 -3.90 -11.88 -7.13
CA GLY A 147 -4.70 -10.70 -6.89
C GLY A 147 -4.49 -10.11 -5.50
N ILE A 148 -5.35 -9.17 -5.15
CA ILE A 148 -5.43 -8.62 -3.80
C ILE A 148 -6.37 -9.51 -2.98
N VAL A 149 -5.82 -10.17 -1.96
CA VAL A 149 -6.60 -10.94 -1.01
C VAL A 149 -6.89 -10.05 0.20
N VAL A 150 -8.16 -9.97 0.55
CA VAL A 150 -8.67 -9.16 1.66
C VAL A 150 -9.22 -10.08 2.74
N SER A 151 -8.86 -9.82 3.99
CA SER A 151 -9.46 -10.45 5.16
C SER A 151 -9.91 -9.39 6.15
N TYR A 152 -11.07 -9.59 6.76
CA TYR A 152 -11.65 -8.70 7.74
C TYR A 152 -12.58 -9.46 8.67
N LEU A 153 -12.83 -8.87 9.84
CA LEU A 153 -13.80 -9.35 10.81
C LEU A 153 -15.10 -8.56 10.67
N VAL A 154 -16.21 -9.28 10.82
CA VAL A 154 -17.58 -8.74 10.84
C VAL A 154 -18.16 -9.08 12.20
N ARG A 155 -18.57 -8.06 12.97
CA ARG A 155 -19.31 -8.30 14.21
C ARG A 155 -20.78 -8.52 13.89
N ARG A 156 -21.27 -9.74 14.13
CA ARG A 156 -22.70 -10.03 14.15
C ARG A 156 -23.21 -9.95 15.58
N TRP A 157 -24.07 -8.97 15.84
CA TRP A 157 -24.83 -8.93 17.08
C TRP A 157 -25.97 -9.94 16.96
N ARG A 158 -25.91 -11.03 17.73
CA ARG A 158 -27.10 -11.88 17.94
C ARG A 158 -28.00 -11.14 18.91
N HIS A 159 -29.19 -10.75 18.48
CA HIS A 159 -30.21 -10.30 19.41
C HIS A 159 -30.51 -11.45 20.38
N ALA A 160 -30.35 -11.20 21.69
CA ALA A 160 -30.57 -12.16 22.77
C ALA A 160 -32.06 -12.48 23.02
N ASP A 161 -32.93 -12.31 22.03
CA ASP A 161 -34.38 -12.45 22.16
C ASP A 161 -34.92 -13.82 21.70
N GLN A 162 -34.06 -14.77 21.35
CA GLN A 162 -34.47 -16.10 20.89
C GLN A 162 -34.38 -17.23 21.92
N ASP A 163 -33.88 -16.97 23.13
CA ASP A 163 -33.74 -18.00 24.18
C ASP A 163 -34.83 -17.92 25.28
N ARG A 164 -35.90 -17.14 25.09
CA ARG A 164 -37.01 -17.00 26.08
C ARG A 164 -38.30 -17.76 25.77
N HIS A 165 -38.32 -18.63 24.76
CA HIS A 165 -39.56 -19.33 24.36
C HIS A 165 -39.60 -20.84 24.59
N TRP A 166 -38.62 -21.44 25.29
CA TRP A 166 -38.68 -22.86 25.66
C TRP A 166 -38.22 -23.13 27.10
N ALA A 167 -38.94 -22.55 28.08
CA ALA A 167 -38.90 -22.99 29.47
C ALA A 167 -40.32 -23.22 29.98
#